data_AF-A0A099TB29-F1
#
_entry.id   AF-A0A099TB29-F1
#
_cell.length_a   1.000
_cell.length_b   1.000
_cell.length_c   1.000
_cell.angle_alpha   90.00
_cell.angle_beta   90.00
_cell.angle_gamma   90.00
#
_symmetry.space_group_name_H-M   'P 1'
#
loop_
_entity.id
_entity.type
_entity.pdbx_description
1 polymer ?
#
loop_
_entity_poly.entity_id
_entity_poly.type
_entity_poly.pdbx_seq_one_letter_code
_entity_poly.pdbx_strand_id
1 'polypeptide(L)'
;MCTSNVLRITFLIETMIFSTVYFALHALDLSITLVLVGELLPNTDVASPIFLPHGLSVLVVWLYGLKSIPLLLLSAIWMQSWLSDSIGFGSISGHNPLLSLVAIPLVFIAARKLGLRVTSAVTGFNWGHIMISGFVAGAFCAYLTSLMNGHSLEHFASLALGAIVGQIVFFALLLLGYRLLRLSPRPIFTSAKTDPA
;
A
#
# COMPACT_ATOMS: atom_id res chain seq x y z
N MET A 1 26.60 9.67 19.36
CA MET A 1 26.40 10.50 18.14
C MET A 1 26.35 9.68 16.85
N CYS A 2 27.15 8.62 16.66
CA CYS A 2 27.12 7.81 15.43
C CYS A 2 25.76 7.14 15.12
N THR A 3 25.03 6.70 16.15
CA THR A 3 23.73 6.00 16.02
C THR A 3 22.60 6.85 15.45
N SER A 4 22.60 8.16 15.68
CA SER A 4 21.54 9.05 15.19
C SER A 4 21.61 9.29 13.68
N ASN A 5 22.81 9.30 13.09
CA ASN A 5 22.98 9.54 11.66
C ASN A 5 22.61 8.29 10.86
N VAL A 6 22.96 7.11 11.36
CA VAL A 6 22.61 5.83 10.74
C VAL A 6 21.09 5.66 10.68
N LEU A 7 20.37 5.91 11.79
CA LEU A 7 18.91 5.80 11.83
C LEU A 7 18.22 6.75 10.82
N ARG A 8 18.75 7.96 10.66
CA ARG A 8 18.24 8.95 9.68
C ARG A 8 18.44 8.48 8.25
N ILE A 9 19.63 7.99 7.90
CA ILE A 9 19.94 7.52 6.55
C ILE A 9 19.07 6.31 6.19
N THR A 10 18.93 5.33 7.10
CA THR A 10 18.07 4.17 6.87
C THR A 10 16.62 4.60 6.61
N PHE A 11 16.08 5.51 7.43
CA PHE A 11 14.72 6.00 7.24
C PHE A 11 14.53 6.74 5.90
N LEU A 12 15.53 7.51 5.44
CA LEU A 12 15.50 8.18 4.14
C LEU A 12 15.49 7.17 2.99
N ILE A 13 16.34 6.14 3.05
CA ILE A 13 16.38 5.07 2.05
C ILE A 13 15.05 4.33 2.00
N GLU A 14 14.49 3.95 3.15
CA GLU A 14 13.17 3.31 3.24
C GLU A 14 12.08 4.20 2.66
N THR A 15 12.09 5.49 2.97
CA THR A 15 11.15 6.47 2.41
C THR A 15 11.24 6.51 0.89
N MET A 16 12.46 6.58 0.32
CA MET A 16 12.66 6.57 -1.13
C MET A 16 12.15 5.28 -1.77
N ILE A 17 12.45 4.11 -1.18
CA ILE A 17 12.00 2.81 -1.69
C ILE A 17 10.47 2.73 -1.66
N PHE A 18 9.85 2.91 -0.49
CA PHE A 18 8.40 2.77 -0.36
C PHE A 18 7.64 3.83 -1.15
N SER A 19 8.11 5.08 -1.21
CA SER A 19 7.52 6.11 -2.07
C SER A 19 7.58 5.73 -3.55
N THR A 20 8.72 5.22 -4.03
CA THR A 20 8.90 4.81 -5.43
C THR A 20 7.99 3.63 -5.78
N VAL A 21 7.95 2.60 -4.93
CA VAL A 21 7.08 1.44 -5.16
C VAL A 21 5.61 1.86 -5.11
N TYR A 22 5.22 2.72 -4.17
CA TYR A 22 3.85 3.23 -4.06
C TYR A 22 3.41 3.98 -5.32
N PHE A 23 4.27 4.86 -5.80
CA PHE A 23 4.07 5.57 -7.06
C PHE A 23 3.93 4.61 -8.24
N ALA A 24 4.83 3.62 -8.35
CA ALA A 24 4.82 2.65 -9.44
C ALA A 24 3.54 1.78 -9.43
N LEU A 25 3.06 1.39 -8.25
CA LEU A 25 1.81 0.65 -8.11
C LEU A 25 0.59 1.49 -8.51
N HIS A 26 0.58 2.79 -8.19
CA HIS A 26 -0.47 3.70 -8.65
C HIS A 26 -0.45 3.86 -10.16
N ALA A 27 0.73 4.10 -10.75
CA ALA A 27 0.86 4.21 -12.21
C ALA A 27 0.45 2.92 -12.93
N LEU A 28 0.79 1.76 -12.36
CA LEU A 28 0.38 0.46 -12.87
C LEU A 28 -1.14 0.26 -12.75
N ASP A 29 -1.73 0.60 -11.61
CA ASP A 29 -3.18 0.53 -11.39
C ASP A 29 -3.95 1.38 -12.39
N LEU A 30 -3.50 2.62 -12.66
CA LEU A 30 -4.09 3.49 -13.68
C LEU A 30 -3.99 2.86 -15.08
N SER A 31 -2.84 2.29 -15.41
CA SER A 31 -2.61 1.64 -16.70
C SER A 31 -3.51 0.41 -16.89
N ILE A 32 -3.64 -0.43 -15.86
CA ILE A 32 -4.52 -1.61 -15.89
C ILE A 32 -5.98 -1.18 -15.99
N THR A 33 -6.38 -0.17 -15.21
CA THR A 33 -7.77 0.31 -15.17
C THR A 33 -8.22 0.85 -16.52
N LEU A 34 -7.38 1.65 -17.18
CA LEU A 34 -7.70 2.21 -18.49
C LEU A 34 -7.96 1.11 -19.54
N VAL A 35 -7.15 0.05 -19.53
CA VAL A 35 -7.31 -1.09 -20.45
C VAL A 35 -8.53 -1.92 -20.07
N LEU A 36 -8.63 -2.32 -18.80
CA LEU A 36 -9.63 -3.27 -18.34
C LEU A 36 -11.05 -2.67 -18.35
N VAL A 37 -11.22 -1.44 -17.85
CA VAL A 37 -12.52 -0.76 -17.83
C VAL A 37 -12.89 -0.28 -19.24
N GLY A 38 -11.92 0.26 -19.99
CA GLY A 38 -12.14 0.77 -21.34
C GLY A 38 -12.59 -0.29 -22.34
N GLU A 39 -12.07 -1.52 -22.24
CA GLU A 39 -12.36 -2.60 -23.20
C GLU A 39 -13.49 -3.53 -22.75
N LEU A 40 -13.58 -3.88 -21.45
CA LEU A 40 -14.52 -4.91 -20.98
C LEU A 40 -15.85 -4.35 -20.46
N LEU A 41 -15.88 -3.09 -20.00
CA LEU A 41 -17.06 -2.50 -19.40
C LEU A 41 -17.31 -1.06 -19.92
N PRO A 42 -17.56 -0.90 -21.23
CA PRO A 42 -17.87 0.41 -21.79
C PRO A 42 -19.15 0.95 -21.15
N ASN A 43 -19.09 2.19 -20.67
CA ASN A 43 -20.18 2.96 -20.00
C ASN A 43 -20.42 2.70 -18.52
N THR A 44 -19.52 2.04 -17.81
CA THR A 44 -19.63 1.91 -16.35
C THR A 44 -18.59 2.77 -15.65
N ASP A 45 -19.04 3.65 -14.76
CA ASP A 45 -18.20 4.57 -13.97
C ASP A 45 -17.62 3.84 -12.74
N VAL A 46 -16.99 2.69 -13.01
CA VAL A 46 -16.49 1.75 -11.98
C VAL A 46 -15.05 2.08 -11.69
N ALA A 47 -14.72 2.13 -10.39
CA ALA A 47 -13.34 2.26 -9.96
C ALA A 47 -12.51 1.02 -10.34
N SER A 48 -11.18 1.17 -10.33
CA SER A 48 -10.24 0.07 -10.57
C SER A 48 -10.64 -1.18 -9.77
N PRO A 49 -10.84 -2.33 -10.43
CA PRO A 49 -11.17 -3.57 -9.72
C PRO A 49 -9.99 -4.12 -8.92
N ILE A 50 -8.75 -3.65 -9.15
CA ILE A 50 -7.55 -4.17 -8.48
C ILE A 50 -6.68 -3.01 -7.98
N PHE A 51 -7.09 -2.38 -6.87
CA PHE A 51 -6.37 -1.24 -6.31
C PHE A 51 -5.12 -1.67 -5.50
N LEU A 52 -4.03 -1.99 -6.21
CA LEU A 52 -2.75 -2.46 -5.64
C LEU A 52 -2.12 -1.54 -4.59
N PRO A 53 -2.17 -0.19 -4.71
CA PRO A 53 -1.55 0.71 -3.74
C PRO A 53 -2.06 0.51 -2.30
N HIS A 54 -3.32 0.10 -2.12
CA HIS A 54 -3.88 -0.19 -0.79
C HIS A 54 -3.13 -1.31 -0.08
N GLY A 55 -2.80 -2.39 -0.79
CA GLY A 55 -2.02 -3.49 -0.21
C GLY A 55 -0.66 -3.05 0.31
N LEU A 56 0.03 -2.17 -0.45
CA LEU A 56 1.29 -1.60 -0.01
C LEU A 56 1.09 -0.69 1.21
N SER A 57 0.08 0.17 1.24
CA SER A 57 -0.20 1.00 2.42
C SER A 57 -0.47 0.15 3.66
N VAL A 58 -1.22 -0.94 3.53
CA VAL A 58 -1.47 -1.90 4.62
C VAL A 58 -0.15 -2.51 5.10
N LEU A 59 0.74 -2.94 4.19
CA LEU A 59 2.06 -3.45 4.54
C LEU A 59 2.91 -2.41 5.29
N VAL A 60 3.01 -1.19 4.76
CA VAL A 60 3.85 -0.13 5.36
C VAL A 60 3.29 0.28 6.73
N VAL A 61 1.97 0.38 6.89
CA VAL A 61 1.33 0.62 8.19
C VAL A 61 1.60 -0.52 9.18
N TRP A 62 1.50 -1.78 8.73
CA TRP A 62 1.82 -2.92 9.58
C TRP A 62 3.28 -2.90 10.07
N LEU A 63 4.22 -2.56 9.18
CA LEU A 63 5.65 -2.52 9.47
C LEU A 63 6.05 -1.31 10.34
N TYR A 64 5.55 -0.12 10.02
CA TYR A 64 6.03 1.16 10.56
C TYR A 64 5.02 1.90 11.45
N GLY A 65 3.77 1.44 11.53
CA GLY A 65 2.71 2.12 12.27
C GLY A 65 2.48 3.54 11.73
N LEU A 66 2.40 4.54 12.62
CA LEU A 66 2.22 5.94 12.24
C LEU A 66 3.39 6.53 11.43
N LYS A 67 4.58 5.91 11.49
CA LYS A 67 5.71 6.35 10.67
C LYS A 67 5.46 6.10 9.18
N SER A 68 4.48 5.27 8.80
CA SER A 68 4.07 5.08 7.41
C SER A 68 3.62 6.38 6.72
N ILE A 69 3.10 7.34 7.48
CA ILE A 69 2.56 8.60 6.95
C ILE A 69 3.69 9.37 6.23
N PRO A 70 4.77 9.81 6.91
CA PRO A 70 5.85 10.51 6.22
C PRO A 70 6.55 9.64 5.17
N LEU A 71 6.55 8.31 5.31
CA LEU A 71 7.14 7.40 4.31
C LEU A 71 6.46 7.46 2.94
N LEU A 72 5.14 7.68 2.93
CA LEU A 72 4.30 7.65 1.73
C LEU A 72 3.71 9.03 1.37
N LEU A 73 3.95 10.05 2.20
CA LEU A 73 3.34 11.36 2.06
C LEU A 73 3.68 12.00 0.71
N LEU A 74 4.96 12.00 0.33
CA LEU A 74 5.41 12.67 -0.89
C LEU A 74 4.80 12.04 -2.14
N SER A 75 4.79 10.71 -2.22
CA SER A 75 4.18 9.99 -3.35
C SER A 75 2.66 10.14 -3.37
N ALA A 76 1.99 10.18 -2.22
CA ALA A 76 0.55 10.41 -2.15
C ALA A 76 0.15 11.83 -2.57
N ILE A 77 0.92 12.86 -2.15
CA ILE A 77 0.71 14.25 -2.60
C ILE A 77 0.90 14.31 -4.12
N TRP A 78 1.99 13.74 -4.63
CA TRP A 78 2.26 13.75 -6.06
C TRP A 78 1.16 13.05 -6.87
N MET A 79 0.72 11.88 -6.42
CA MET A 79 -0.36 11.13 -7.08
C MET A 79 -1.67 11.90 -7.04
N GLN A 80 -2.02 12.49 -5.90
CA GLN A 80 -3.20 13.33 -5.80
C GLN A 80 -3.10 14.52 -6.77
N SER A 81 -1.96 15.19 -6.87
CA SER A 81 -1.80 16.32 -7.79
C SER A 81 -1.91 15.89 -9.25
N TRP A 82 -1.28 14.78 -9.65
CA TRP A 82 -1.34 14.29 -11.04
C TRP A 82 -2.79 13.95 -11.42
N LEU A 83 -3.52 13.29 -10.53
CA LEU A 83 -4.91 12.89 -10.80
C LEU A 83 -5.91 14.07 -10.80
N SER A 84 -5.51 15.23 -10.27
CA SER A 84 -6.40 16.40 -10.13
C SER A 84 -6.51 17.26 -11.40
N ASP A 85 -5.70 17.03 -12.43
CA ASP A 85 -5.53 17.99 -13.54
C ASP A 85 -6.66 18.04 -14.59
N SER A 86 -7.80 17.35 -14.41
CA SER A 86 -8.98 17.55 -15.27
C SER A 86 -10.14 18.35 -14.66
N ILE A 87 -10.31 18.37 -13.32
CA ILE A 87 -11.38 19.15 -12.63
C ILE A 87 -10.90 19.70 -11.26
N GLY A 88 -9.59 19.93 -11.09
CA GLY A 88 -8.98 20.48 -9.87
C GLY A 88 -8.84 19.47 -8.72
N PHE A 89 -8.40 19.95 -7.55
CA PHE A 89 -8.28 19.16 -6.30
C PHE A 89 -9.60 18.47 -5.86
N GLY A 90 -10.72 18.80 -6.50
CA GLY A 90 -12.03 18.19 -6.30
C GLY A 90 -12.34 16.99 -7.21
N SER A 91 -11.54 16.74 -8.25
CA SER A 91 -11.60 15.49 -9.03
C SER A 91 -10.96 14.38 -8.21
N ILE A 92 -11.67 13.95 -7.19
CA ILE A 92 -11.28 12.84 -6.33
C ILE A 92 -11.55 11.58 -7.15
N SER A 93 -10.55 11.18 -7.95
CA SER A 93 -10.50 9.86 -8.58
C SER A 93 -10.88 8.78 -7.56
N GLY A 94 -11.47 7.68 -8.01
CA GLY A 94 -12.10 6.65 -7.18
C GLY A 94 -11.38 6.34 -5.85
N HIS A 95 -10.05 6.30 -5.81
CA HIS A 95 -9.30 6.14 -4.56
C HIS A 95 -8.49 7.40 -4.21
N ASN A 96 -8.78 8.02 -3.06
CA ASN A 96 -8.03 9.17 -2.54
C ASN A 96 -6.75 8.72 -1.79
N PRO A 97 -5.54 8.96 -2.36
CA PRO A 97 -4.28 8.50 -1.76
C PRO A 97 -4.00 9.14 -0.40
N LEU A 98 -4.34 10.42 -0.23
CA LEU A 98 -4.10 11.17 1.02
C LEU A 98 -5.01 10.68 2.14
N LEU A 99 -6.26 10.39 1.82
CA LEU A 99 -7.22 9.83 2.78
C LEU A 99 -6.74 8.48 3.33
N SER A 100 -6.20 7.64 2.45
CA SER A 100 -5.65 6.32 2.81
C SER A 100 -4.46 6.42 3.76
N LEU A 101 -3.64 7.47 3.66
CA LEU A 101 -2.54 7.71 4.60
C LEU A 101 -3.00 7.90 6.04
N VAL A 102 -4.22 8.40 6.25
CA VAL A 102 -4.75 8.66 7.60
C VAL A 102 -5.66 7.52 8.04
N ALA A 103 -6.55 7.07 7.17
CA ALA A 103 -7.55 6.05 7.48
C ALA A 103 -6.92 4.70 7.86
N ILE A 104 -5.92 4.24 7.11
CA ILE A 104 -5.32 2.91 7.33
C ILE A 104 -4.59 2.86 8.69
N PRO A 105 -3.69 3.80 9.06
CA PRO A 105 -3.10 3.81 10.40
C PRO A 105 -4.13 3.88 11.53
N LEU A 106 -5.22 4.66 11.37
CA LEU A 106 -6.27 4.75 12.39
C LEU A 106 -6.95 3.41 12.64
N VAL A 107 -7.25 2.66 11.58
CA VAL A 107 -7.81 1.30 11.71
C VAL A 107 -6.83 0.36 12.40
N PHE A 108 -5.53 0.42 12.08
CA PHE A 108 -4.53 -0.40 12.76
C PHE A 108 -4.34 -0.02 14.24
N ILE A 109 -4.45 1.27 14.57
CA ILE A 109 -4.45 1.74 15.97
C ILE A 109 -5.67 1.20 16.72
N ALA A 110 -6.85 1.26 16.10
CA ALA A 110 -8.09 0.74 16.70
C ALA A 110 -8.01 -0.78 16.87
N ALA A 111 -7.59 -1.52 15.84
CA ALA A 111 -7.39 -2.97 15.88
C ALA A 111 -6.44 -3.38 17.02
N ARG A 112 -5.33 -2.66 17.20
CA ARG A 112 -4.41 -2.89 18.33
C ARG A 112 -5.08 -2.64 19.69
N LYS A 113 -5.89 -1.59 19.82
CA LYS A 113 -6.65 -1.31 21.06
C LYS A 113 -7.68 -2.40 21.37
N LEU A 114 -8.20 -3.08 20.35
CA LEU A 114 -9.09 -4.23 20.48
C LEU A 114 -8.34 -5.55 20.78
N GLY A 115 -7.03 -5.51 21.01
CA GLY A 115 -6.21 -6.69 21.32
C GLY A 115 -5.79 -7.51 20.09
N LEU A 116 -6.03 -7.02 18.87
CA LEU A 116 -5.57 -7.70 17.66
C LEU A 116 -4.05 -7.59 17.50
N ARG A 117 -3.43 -8.70 17.10
CA ARG A 117 -1.98 -8.84 16.91
C ARG A 117 -1.51 -8.30 15.55
N VAL A 118 -1.65 -6.99 15.35
CA VAL A 118 -1.44 -6.27 14.07
C VAL A 118 -0.18 -5.41 14.03
N THR A 119 0.78 -5.63 14.92
CA THR A 119 2.01 -4.82 14.99
C THR A 119 3.23 -5.69 14.70
N SER A 120 4.10 -5.25 13.79
CA SER A 120 5.34 -5.95 13.42
C SER A 120 6.31 -6.13 14.59
N ALA A 121 6.34 -5.16 15.51
CA ALA A 121 7.25 -5.12 16.66
C ALA A 121 6.93 -6.18 17.74
N VAL A 122 5.81 -6.89 17.63
CA VAL A 122 5.40 -7.91 18.61
C VAL A 122 5.75 -9.29 18.07
N THR A 123 6.48 -10.08 18.85
CA THR A 123 6.67 -11.51 18.57
C THR A 123 5.30 -12.20 18.59
N GLY A 124 4.91 -12.82 17.47
CA GLY A 124 3.60 -13.49 17.35
C GLY A 124 2.48 -12.65 16.74
N PHE A 125 2.80 -11.74 15.82
CA PHE A 125 1.83 -11.13 14.91
C PHE A 125 1.00 -12.21 14.17
N ASN A 126 -0.23 -11.88 13.80
CA ASN A 126 -1.14 -12.80 13.12
C ASN A 126 -1.54 -12.24 11.76
N TRP A 127 -1.19 -12.96 10.69
CA TRP A 127 -1.53 -12.59 9.31
C TRP A 127 -3.04 -12.41 9.08
N GLY A 128 -3.88 -13.24 9.70
CA GLY A 128 -5.33 -13.10 9.63
C GLY A 128 -5.81 -11.77 10.21
N HIS A 129 -5.26 -11.34 11.36
CA HIS A 129 -5.60 -10.04 11.93
C HIS A 129 -5.15 -8.87 11.04
N ILE A 130 -3.98 -8.98 10.41
CA ILE A 130 -3.47 -7.96 9.48
C ILE A 130 -4.37 -7.89 8.24
N MET A 131 -4.75 -9.03 7.68
CA MET A 131 -5.64 -9.10 6.51
C MET A 131 -7.01 -8.49 6.80
N ILE A 132 -7.65 -8.89 7.91
CA ILE A 132 -8.94 -8.34 8.35
C ILE A 132 -8.84 -6.84 8.59
N SER A 133 -7.78 -6.37 9.25
CA SER A 133 -7.59 -4.94 9.49
C SER A 133 -7.40 -4.16 8.20
N GLY A 134 -6.71 -4.73 7.21
CA GLY A 134 -6.60 -4.16 5.88
C GLY A 134 -7.93 -4.10 5.13
N PHE A 135 -8.79 -5.12 5.27
CA PHE A 135 -10.14 -5.11 4.68
C PHE A 135 -11.03 -4.05 5.30
N VAL A 136 -11.03 -3.95 6.63
CA VAL A 136 -11.75 -2.90 7.36
C VAL A 136 -11.23 -1.52 6.96
N ALA A 137 -9.90 -1.37 6.81
CA ALA A 137 -9.30 -0.13 6.35
C ALA A 137 -9.71 0.22 4.92
N GLY A 138 -9.76 -0.76 4.01
CA GLY A 138 -10.22 -0.56 2.64
C GLY A 138 -11.67 -0.11 2.57
N ALA A 139 -12.56 -0.78 3.32
CA ALA A 139 -13.95 -0.37 3.46
C ALA A 139 -14.09 1.02 4.09
N PHE A 140 -13.29 1.34 5.11
CA PHE A 140 -13.32 2.66 5.74
C PHE A 140 -12.83 3.77 4.80
N CYS A 141 -11.77 3.54 4.04
CA CYS A 141 -11.32 4.45 2.98
C CYS A 141 -12.41 4.65 1.92
N ALA A 142 -13.02 3.57 1.43
CA ALA A 142 -14.11 3.63 0.47
C ALA A 142 -15.30 4.44 1.00
N TYR A 143 -15.68 4.22 2.26
CA TYR A 143 -16.76 4.96 2.91
C TYR A 143 -16.47 6.46 2.96
N LEU A 144 -15.27 6.83 3.43
CA LEU A 144 -14.89 8.24 3.52
C LEU A 144 -14.80 8.89 2.13
N THR A 145 -14.25 8.20 1.12
CA THR A 145 -14.20 8.72 -0.25
C THR A 145 -15.60 8.92 -0.82
N SER A 146 -16.49 7.93 -0.69
CA SER A 146 -17.88 8.06 -1.15
C SER A 146 -18.63 9.19 -0.44
N LEU A 147 -18.41 9.38 0.87
CA LEU A 147 -19.01 10.46 1.64
C LEU A 147 -18.50 11.83 1.18
N MET A 148 -17.19 11.97 0.95
CA MET A 148 -16.60 13.23 0.48
C MET A 148 -17.06 13.62 -0.92
N ASN A 149 -17.32 12.63 -1.78
CA ASN A 149 -17.70 12.86 -3.18
C ASN A 149 -19.22 12.86 -3.41
N GLY A 150 -20.02 12.55 -2.38
CA GLY A 150 -21.47 12.35 -2.54
C GLY A 150 -21.83 11.20 -3.47
N HIS A 151 -20.97 10.18 -3.58
CA HIS A 151 -21.18 9.04 -4.48
C HIS A 151 -22.19 8.02 -3.92
N SER A 152 -22.78 7.23 -4.81
CA SER A 152 -23.76 6.19 -4.48
C SER A 152 -23.15 5.02 -3.69
N LEU A 153 -24.02 4.18 -3.11
CA LEU A 153 -23.63 2.94 -2.42
C LEU A 153 -22.91 1.95 -3.36
N GLU A 154 -23.26 1.95 -4.65
CA GLU A 154 -22.61 1.10 -5.65
C GLU A 154 -21.14 1.48 -5.83
N HIS A 155 -20.85 2.78 -5.84
CA HIS A 155 -19.49 3.27 -5.92
C HIS A 155 -18.69 2.91 -4.66
N PHE A 156 -19.30 3.03 -3.48
CA PHE A 156 -18.69 2.55 -2.23
C PHE A 156 -18.31 1.06 -2.32
N ALA A 157 -19.24 0.21 -2.78
CA ALA A 157 -19.01 -1.22 -2.90
C ALA A 157 -17.88 -1.54 -3.89
N SER A 158 -17.86 -0.85 -5.03
CA SER A 158 -16.80 -0.93 -6.04
C SER A 158 -15.42 -0.59 -5.44
N LEU A 159 -15.32 0.54 -4.73
CA LEU A 159 -14.08 0.99 -4.10
C LEU A 159 -13.57 0.03 -3.03
N ALA A 160 -14.48 -0.45 -2.17
CA ALA A 160 -14.16 -1.39 -1.10
C ALA A 160 -13.68 -2.73 -1.68
N LEU A 161 -14.37 -3.25 -2.70
CA LEU A 161 -13.95 -4.47 -3.40
C LEU A 161 -12.60 -4.29 -4.08
N GLY A 162 -12.39 -3.19 -4.80
CA GLY A 162 -11.11 -2.89 -5.44
C GLY A 162 -9.95 -2.85 -4.44
N ALA A 163 -10.15 -2.27 -3.26
CA ALA A 163 -9.16 -2.24 -2.20
C ALA A 163 -8.88 -3.64 -1.62
N ILE A 164 -9.91 -4.44 -1.36
CA ILE A 164 -9.79 -5.80 -0.82
C ILE A 164 -9.07 -6.71 -1.82
N VAL A 165 -9.50 -6.71 -3.08
CA VAL A 165 -8.87 -7.49 -4.16
C VAL A 165 -7.43 -7.04 -4.37
N GLY A 166 -7.19 -5.73 -4.46
CA GLY A 166 -5.86 -5.15 -4.58
C GLY A 166 -4.92 -5.57 -3.44
N GLN A 167 -5.41 -5.58 -2.20
CA GLN A 167 -4.63 -6.06 -1.05
C GLN A 167 -4.28 -7.55 -1.17
N ILE A 168 -5.23 -8.40 -1.54
CA ILE A 168 -5.00 -9.84 -1.70
C ILE A 168 -3.97 -10.08 -2.80
N VAL A 169 -4.15 -9.45 -3.97
CA VAL A 169 -3.24 -9.57 -5.11
C VAL A 169 -1.85 -9.09 -4.74
N PHE A 170 -1.73 -7.93 -4.09
CA PHE A 170 -0.44 -7.39 -3.65
C PHE A 170 0.29 -8.34 -2.70
N PHE A 171 -0.37 -8.88 -1.68
CA PHE A 171 0.26 -9.83 -0.77
C PHE A 171 0.63 -11.15 -1.45
N ALA A 172 -0.18 -11.63 -2.40
CA ALA A 172 0.16 -12.81 -3.19
C ALA A 172 1.42 -12.58 -4.04
N LEU A 173 1.54 -11.42 -4.68
CA LEU A 173 2.74 -11.02 -5.45
C LEU A 173 3.98 -10.92 -4.56
N LEU A 174 3.84 -10.36 -3.34
CA LEU A 174 4.94 -10.32 -2.37
C LEU A 174 5.41 -11.72 -1.97
N LEU A 175 4.48 -12.62 -1.66
CA LEU A 175 4.80 -14.01 -1.30
C LEU A 175 5.46 -14.75 -2.47
N LEU A 176 4.96 -14.55 -3.69
CA LEU A 176 5.56 -15.10 -4.90
C LEU A 176 6.98 -14.59 -5.11
N GLY A 177 7.19 -13.27 -5.03
CA GLY A 177 8.51 -12.66 -5.15
C GLY A 177 9.48 -13.21 -4.10
N TYR A 178 9.03 -13.34 -2.85
CA TYR A 178 9.83 -13.93 -1.78
C TYR A 178 10.19 -15.40 -2.06
N ARG A 179 9.23 -16.19 -2.56
CA ARG A 179 9.47 -17.58 -2.93
C ARG A 179 10.49 -17.70 -4.06
N LEU A 180 10.41 -16.86 -5.09
CA LEU A 180 11.36 -16.83 -6.19
C LEU A 180 12.77 -16.44 -5.71
N LEU A 181 12.88 -15.41 -4.86
CA LEU A 181 14.16 -15.00 -4.28
C LEU A 181 14.81 -16.09 -3.42
N ARG A 182 14.02 -16.91 -2.73
CA ARG A 182 14.54 -18.07 -1.98
C ARG A 182 15.04 -19.21 -2.87
N LEU A 183 14.50 -19.34 -4.08
CA LEU A 183 14.91 -20.37 -5.04
C LEU A 183 16.19 -19.97 -5.78
N SER A 184 16.56 -18.69 -5.79
CA SER A 184 17.82 -18.24 -6.36
C SER A 184 19.02 -18.79 -5.58
N PRO A 185 19.97 -19.50 -6.24
CA PRO A 185 21.19 -19.99 -5.59
C PRO A 185 21.94 -18.82 -4.93
N ARG A 186 22.28 -18.95 -3.65
CA ARG A 186 23.18 -17.97 -3.02
C ARG A 186 24.52 -18.04 -3.74
N PRO A 187 25.12 -16.91 -4.18
CA PRO A 187 26.45 -16.94 -4.73
C PRO A 187 27.38 -17.50 -3.65
N ILE A 188 27.97 -18.65 -3.94
CA ILE A 188 29.02 -19.26 -3.13
C ILE A 188 30.24 -18.35 -3.29
N PHE A 189 30.33 -17.30 -2.48
CA PHE A 189 31.61 -16.63 -2.26
C PHE A 189 32.45 -17.59 -1.40
N THR A 190 33.06 -18.58 -2.03
CA THR A 190 34.21 -19.27 -1.48
C THR A 190 35.28 -18.22 -1.28
N SER A 191 35.48 -17.81 -0.03
CA SER A 191 36.71 -17.17 0.41
C SER A 191 37.84 -18.12 0.02
N ALA A 192 38.58 -17.78 -1.02
CA ALA A 192 39.86 -18.38 -1.30
C ALA A 192 40.74 -18.04 -0.09
N LYS A 193 40.85 -19.00 0.83
CA LYS A 193 41.75 -18.95 1.95
C LYS A 193 43.16 -18.96 1.34
N THR A 194 43.77 -17.80 1.22
CA THR A 194 45.21 -17.69 0.99
C THR A 194 45.87 -18.15 2.27
N ASP A 195 46.25 -19.43 2.33
CA ASP A 195 47.12 -19.92 3.40
C ASP A 195 48.47 -19.20 3.27
N PRO A 196 48.95 -18.52 4.32
CA PRO A 196 50.29 -17.93 4.32
C PRO A 196 51.33 -19.05 4.40
N ALA A 197 52.31 -18.99 3.50
CA ALA A 197 53.49 -19.86 3.45
C ALA A 197 54.49 -19.57 4.57
#